data_AF-A0A2E4IBT3-F1
#
_entry.id   AF-A0A2E4IBT3-F1
#
_cell.length_a   1.000
_cell.length_b   1.000
_cell.length_c   1.000
_cell.angle_alpha   90.00
_cell.angle_beta   90.00
_cell.angle_gamma   90.00
#
_symmetry.space_group_name_H-M   'P 1'
#
loop_
_entity.id
_entity.type
_entity.pdbx_description
1 polymer ?
#
loop_
_entity_poly.entity_id
_entity_poly.type
_entity_poly.pdbx_seq_one_letter_code
_entity_poly.pdbx_strand_id
1 'polypeptide(L)' 'MLKKLSKTDIIMLFLAFSCLIFSEIMWFRGENEGALFIGLWVPSILCFAIYLKLLKIEKK' A
#
# COMPACT_ATOMS: atom_id res chain seq x y z
N MET A 1 10.81 17.76 3.12
CA MET A 1 9.64 17.20 2.42
C MET A 1 8.87 16.13 3.22
N LEU A 2 9.50 15.37 4.13
CA LEU A 2 8.85 14.35 4.97
C LEU A 2 7.92 14.88 6.11
N LYS A 3 7.96 16.19 6.41
CA LYS A 3 7.24 16.79 7.55
C LYS A 3 5.70 16.88 7.41
N LYS A 4 5.11 16.36 6.33
CA LYS A 4 3.64 16.35 6.09
C LYS A 4 3.04 14.95 5.97
N LEU A 5 3.78 13.89 6.29
CA LEU A 5 3.21 12.54 6.32
C LEU A 5 2.24 12.43 7.50
N SER A 6 0.95 12.28 7.18
CA SER A 6 -0.09 11.97 8.17
C SER A 6 0.19 10.61 8.78
N LYS A 7 -0.27 10.36 10.02
CA LYS A 7 -0.24 9.00 10.62
C LYS A 7 -0.85 7.96 9.68
N THR A 8 -1.92 8.33 8.99
CA THR A 8 -2.59 7.51 7.96
C THR A 8 -1.66 7.18 6.79
N ASP A 9 -0.89 8.15 6.29
CA ASP A 9 0.04 7.95 5.17
C ASP A 9 1.12 6.93 5.55
N ILE A 10 1.64 7.01 6.78
CA ILE A 10 2.66 6.09 7.31
C ILE A 10 2.10 4.67 7.45
N ILE A 11 0.89 4.52 8.00
CA ILE A 11 0.25 3.21 8.15
C ILE A 11 0.00 2.57 6.78
N MET A 12 -0.49 3.34 5.81
CA MET A 12 -0.75 2.82 4.46
C MET A 12 0.53 2.47 3.70
N LEU A 13 1.58 3.28 3.83
CA LEU A 13 2.90 2.95 3.27
C LEU A 13 3.48 1.68 3.88
N PHE A 14 3.37 1.53 5.20
CA PHE A 14 3.81 0.32 5.89
C PHE A 14 3.03 -0.90 5.40
N LEU A 15 1.69 -0.82 5.31
CA LEU A 15 0.85 -1.88 4.76
C LEU A 15 1.23 -2.26 3.33
N ALA A 16 1.39 -1.27 2.45
CA ALA A 16 1.80 -1.50 1.07
C ALA A 16 3.16 -2.19 0.98
N PHE A 17 4.12 -1.77 1.81
CA PHE A 17 5.44 -2.37 1.88
C PHE A 17 5.42 -3.81 2.43
N SER A 18 4.61 -4.06 3.47
CA SER A 18 4.40 -5.41 3.99
C SER A 18 3.76 -6.35 2.95
N CYS A 19 2.77 -5.87 2.18
CA CYS A 19 2.19 -6.65 1.08
C CYS A 19 3.21 -6.96 -0.02
N LEU A 20 4.10 -6.03 -0.35
CA LEU A 20 5.18 -6.26 -1.31
C LEU A 20 6.12 -7.38 -0.84
N ILE A 21 6.58 -7.31 0.41
CA ILE A 21 7.43 -8.37 1.00
C ILE A 21 6.68 -9.71 0.99
N PHE A 22 5.40 -9.71 1.34
CA PHE A 22 4.60 -10.93 1.35
C PHE A 22 4.44 -11.54 -0.04
N SER A 23 4.26 -10.71 -1.07
CA SER A 23 4.24 -11.11 -2.48
C SER A 23 5.54 -11.80 -2.89
N GLU A 24 6.69 -11.20 -2.58
CA GLU A 24 8.01 -11.79 -2.86
C GLU A 24 8.21 -13.12 -2.13
N ILE A 25 7.79 -13.20 -0.86
CA ILE A 25 7.87 -14.46 -0.09
C ILE A 25 7.01 -15.55 -0.75
N MET A 26 5.80 -15.24 -1.19
CA MET A 26 4.95 -16.20 -1.91
C MET A 26 5.57 -16.66 -3.22
N TRP A 27 6.22 -15.74 -3.95
CA TRP A 27 6.91 -16.04 -5.20
C TRP A 27 8.00 -17.09 -4.99
N PHE A 28 8.85 -16.90 -3.97
CA PHE A 28 9.90 -17.88 -3.64
C PHE A 28 9.36 -19.21 -3.08
N ARG A 29 8.11 -19.24 -2.59
CA ARG A 29 7.43 -20.47 -2.14
C ARG A 29 6.78 -21.26 -3.29
N GLY A 30 6.79 -20.73 -4.51
CA GLY A 30 6.21 -21.36 -5.70
C GLY A 30 4.73 -21.03 -5.93
N GLU A 31 4.11 -20.20 -5.09
CA GLU A 31 2.73 -19.72 -5.27
C GLU A 31 2.72 -18.46 -6.17
N ASN A 32 3.09 -18.65 -7.44
CA ASN A 32 3.32 -17.55 -8.39
C ASN A 32 2.05 -16.73 -8.68
N GLU A 33 0.89 -17.37 -8.81
CA GLU A 33 -0.37 -16.68 -9.08
C GLU A 33 -0.82 -15.83 -7.88
N GLY A 34 -0.66 -16.35 -6.66
CA GLY A 34 -0.94 -15.62 -5.42
C GLY A 34 0.00 -14.43 -5.23
N ALA A 35 1.29 -14.63 -5.49
CA ALA A 35 2.27 -13.56 -5.50
C ALA A 35 1.91 -12.45 -6.50
N LEU A 36 1.61 -12.80 -7.75
CA LEU A 36 1.22 -11.83 -8.78
C LEU A 36 -0.05 -11.07 -8.39
N PHE A 37 -1.07 -11.77 -7.88
CA PHE A 37 -2.31 -11.14 -7.43
C PHE A 37 -2.04 -10.11 -6.33
N ILE A 38 -1.25 -10.47 -5.32
CA ILE A 38 -0.93 -9.60 -4.19
C ILE A 38 -0.08 -8.41 -4.64
N GLY A 39 0.94 -8.65 -5.48
CA GLY A 39 1.78 -7.60 -6.05
C GLY A 39 1.00 -6.59 -6.89
N LEU A 40 0.06 -7.06 -7.73
CA LEU A 40 -0.82 -6.21 -8.54
C LEU A 40 -1.81 -5.39 -7.70
N TRP A 41 -2.21 -5.91 -6.54
CA TRP A 41 -3.12 -5.25 -5.61
C TRP A 41 -2.48 -4.06 -4.90
N VAL A 42 -1.16 -4.08 -4.64
CA VAL A 42 -0.45 -3.08 -3.79
C VAL A 42 -0.75 -1.62 -4.18
N PRO A 43 -0.72 -1.23 -5.48
CA PRO A 43 -1.07 0.14 -5.88
C PRO A 43 -2.47 0.59 -5.44
N SER A 44 -3.43 -0.33 -5.29
CA SER A 44 -4.79 0.01 -4.84
C SER A 44 -4.80 0.55 -3.41
N ILE A 45 -3.93 0.03 -2.52
CA ILE A 45 -3.77 0.54 -1.14
C ILE A 45 -3.26 1.99 -1.19
N LEU A 46 -2.29 2.28 -2.07
CA LEU A 46 -1.72 3.61 -2.21
C LEU A 46 -2.73 4.60 -2.80
N CYS A 47 -3.51 4.18 -3.81
CA CYS A 47 -4.62 4.98 -4.34
C CYS A 47 -5.67 5.28 -3.27
N PHE A 48 -6.01 4.29 -2.43
CA PHE A 48 -6.93 4.49 -1.31
C PHE A 48 -6.36 5.48 -0.26
N ALA A 49 -5.06 5.45 0.01
CA ALA A 49 -4.38 6.44 0.85
C ALA A 49 -4.54 7.86 0.33
N ILE A 50 -4.33 8.04 -0.98
CA ILE A 50 -4.49 9.33 -1.66
C ILE A 50 -5.95 9.78 -1.61
N TYR A 51 -6.90 8.87 -1.81
CA TYR A 51 -8.32 9.18 -1.71
C TYR A 51 -8.73 9.68 -0.32
N LEU A 52 -8.32 8.99 0.76
CA LEU A 52 -8.58 9.47 2.13
C LEU A 52 -7.94 10.84 2.40
N LYS A 53 -6.77 11.08 1.82
CA LYS A 53 -6.07 12.37 1.94
C LYS A 53 -6.83 13.48 1.21
N LEU A 54 -7.39 13.20 0.04
CA LEU A 54 -8.21 14.14 -0.72
C LEU A 54 -9.49 14.51 0.04
N LEU A 55 -10.19 13.53 0.61
CA LEU A 55 -11.37 13.76 1.46
C LEU A 55 -11.06 14.64 2.68
N LYS A 56 -9.87 14.45 3.27
CA LYS A 56 -9.41 15.29 4.40
C LYS A 56 -9.09 16.72 3.97
N ILE A 57 -8.64 16.93 2.74
CA ILE A 57 -8.40 18.26 2.18
C ILE A 57 -9.72 18.95 1.84
N GLU A 58 -10.68 18.24 1.24
CA GLU A 58 -12.01 18.78 0.90
C GLU A 58 -12.81 19.25 2.13
N LYS A 59 -12.68 18.54 3.26
CA LYS A 59 -13.34 18.92 4.51
C LYS A 59 -12.69 20.09 5.27
N LYS A 60 -11.60 20.67 4.75
CA LYS A 60 -10.84 21.75 5.41
C LYS A 60 -10.95 23.06 4.63
#